data_AF-A0A6V7I3V1-F1
#
_entry.id   AF-A0A6V7I3V1-F1
#
_cell.length_a   1.000
_cell.length_b   1.000
_cell.length_c   1.000
_cell.angle_alpha   90.00
_cell.angle_beta   90.00
_cell.angle_gamma   90.00
#
_symmetry.space_group_name_H-M   'P 1'
#
loop_
_entity.id
_entity.type
_entity.pdbx_description
1 polymer ?
#
loop_
_entity_poly.entity_id
_entity_poly.type
_entity_poly.pdbx_seq_one_letter_code
_entity_poly.pdbx_strand_id
1 'polypeptide(L)' 'VVLVAVAGRSNGLGPVLSGNTALPVINCPPVNATNVTQDVWSSLNVPS' A
#
# COMPACT_ATOMS: atom_id res chain seq x y z
N VAL A 1 13.91 -9.78 6.88
CA VAL A 1 12.94 -10.00 5.78
C VAL A 1 12.06 -8.76 5.69
N VAL A 2 11.76 -8.28 4.48
CA VAL A 2 10.92 -7.09 4.25
C VAL A 2 9.80 -7.50 3.29
N LEU A 3 8.57 -7.07 3.57
CA LEU A 3 7.42 -7.36 2.73
C LEU A 3 7.17 -6.18 1.78
N VAL A 4 6.95 -6.47 0.50
CA VAL A 4 6.58 -5.46 -0.50
C VAL A 4 5.16 -5.73 -0.98
N ALA A 5 4.23 -4.83 -0.68
CA ALA A 5 2.83 -4.93 -1.07
C ALA A 5 2.60 -4.22 -2.41
N VAL A 6 2.22 -4.99 -3.43
CA VAL A 6 1.90 -4.49 -4.77
C VAL A 6 0.40 -4.68 -5.01
N ALA A 7 -0.38 -3.61 -4.85
CA ALA A 7 -1.81 -3.60 -5.08
C ALA A 7 -2.24 -2.30 -5.78
N GLY A 8 -2.98 -2.42 -6.88
CA GLY A 8 -3.47 -1.28 -7.66
C GLY A 8 -4.81 -0.75 -7.15
N ARG A 9 -5.19 0.45 -7.60
CA ARG A 9 -6.42 1.13 -7.20
C ARG A 9 -6.45 1.43 -5.70
N SER A 10 -7.33 0.76 -4.95
CA SER A 10 -7.42 0.88 -3.50
C SER A 10 -6.55 -0.18 -2.83
N ASN A 11 -5.40 0.21 -2.30
CA ASN A 11 -4.44 -0.70 -1.68
C ASN A 11 -4.89 -1.12 -0.26
N GLY A 12 -5.67 -2.18 -0.17
CA GLY A 12 -5.99 -2.84 1.11
C GLY A 12 -4.92 -3.80 1.61
N LEU A 13 -4.05 -4.30 0.73
CA LEU A 13 -3.05 -5.32 1.08
C LEU A 13 -1.96 -4.77 2.00
N GLY A 14 -1.46 -3.56 1.71
CA GLY A 14 -0.46 -2.87 2.51
C GLY A 14 -0.86 -2.68 3.97
N PRO A 15 -1.99 -2.00 4.23
CA PRO A 15 -2.50 -1.79 5.59
C PRO A 15 -2.77 -3.10 6.33
N VAL A 16 -3.34 -4.12 5.67
CA VAL A 16 -3.61 -5.43 6.29
C VAL A 16 -2.32 -6.12 6.70
N LEU A 17 -1.30 -6.14 5.84
CA LEU A 17 0.00 -6.71 6.19
C LEU A 17 0.65 -5.93 7.32
N SER A 18 0.66 -4.59 7.25
CA SER A 18 1.28 -3.73 8.25
C SER A 18 0.64 -3.86 9.63
N GLY A 19 -0.66 -4.16 9.72
CA GLY A 19 -1.36 -4.37 11.00
C GLY A 19 -1.24 -5.79 11.57
N ASN A 20 -0.91 -6.79 10.73
CA ASN A 20 -0.91 -8.21 11.14
C ASN A 20 0.49 -8.83 11.22
N THR A 21 1.55 -8.07 10.90
CA THR A 21 2.93 -8.54 11.00
C THR A 21 3.81 -7.54 11.76
N ALA A 22 4.80 -8.07 12.49
CA ALA A 22 5.86 -7.26 13.09
C ALA A 22 6.98 -6.93 12.09
N LEU A 23 6.90 -7.45 10.85
CA LEU A 23 7.88 -7.19 9.80
C LEU A 23 7.59 -5.86 9.10
N PRO A 24 8.62 -5.15 8.61
CA PRO A 24 8.42 -3.94 7.82
C PRO A 24 7.70 -4.24 6.49
N VAL A 25 6.72 -3.39 6.15
CA VAL A 25 5.92 -3.46 4.93
C VAL A 25 6.12 -2.20 4.10
N ILE A 26 6.47 -2.36 2.81
CA ILE A 26 6.61 -1.26 1.85
C ILE A 26 5.48 -1.35 0.83
N ASN A 27 4.70 -0.27 0.70
CA ASN A 27 3.71 -0.14 -0.36
C ASN A 27 4.36 0.27 -1.68
N CYS A 28 4.21 -0.57 -2.71
CA CYS A 28 4.64 -0.31 -4.08
C CYS A 28 3.45 -0.50 -5.03
N PRO A 29 2.47 0.42 -5.03
CA PRO A 29 1.30 0.30 -5.88
C PRO A 29 1.71 0.37 -7.37
N PRO A 30 1.17 -0.50 -8.25
CA PRO A 30 1.37 -0.41 -9.69
C PRO A 30 0.55 0.77 -10.23
N VAL A 31 1.19 1.92 -10.37
CA VAL A 31 0.55 3.19 -10.74
C VAL A 31 0.44 3.35 -12.26
N ASN A 32 -0.72 3.83 -12.72
CA ASN A 32 -0.91 4.37 -14.06
C ASN A 32 -0.94 5.90 -13.98
N ALA A 33 -0.35 6.59 -14.95
CA ALA A 33 -0.21 8.06 -14.94
C ALA A 33 -1.56 8.82 -14.82
N THR A 34 -2.66 8.21 -15.27
CA THR A 34 -4.00 8.81 -15.22
C THR A 34 -4.63 8.76 -13.83
N ASN A 35 -4.29 7.77 -13.00
CA ASN A 35 -4.97 7.49 -11.73
C ASN A 35 -4.04 7.58 -10.52
N VAL A 36 -2.74 7.87 -10.73
CA VAL A 36 -1.71 7.88 -9.69
C VAL A 36 -2.08 8.79 -8.51
N THR A 37 -2.67 9.95 -8.80
CA THR A 37 -3.05 10.93 -7.78
C THR A 37 -4.18 10.42 -6.88
N GLN A 38 -5.06 9.56 -7.37
CA GLN A 38 -6.16 8.98 -6.59
C GLN A 38 -5.71 7.72 -5.86
N ASP A 39 -4.98 6.83 -6.53
CA ASP A 39 -4.62 5.51 -6.01
C ASP A 39 -3.57 5.59 -4.88
N VAL A 40 -2.65 6.56 -4.93
CA VAL A 40 -1.56 6.70 -3.94
C VAL A 40 -2.07 7.00 -2.54
N TRP A 41 -3.18 7.74 -2.39
CA TRP A 41 -3.72 8.08 -1.07
C TRP A 41 -4.11 6.85 -0.24
N SER A 42 -4.56 5.78 -0.90
CA SER A 42 -4.89 4.51 -0.22
C SER A 42 -3.67 3.83 0.42
N SER A 43 -2.46 4.18 -0.02
CA SER A 43 -1.20 3.66 0.51
C SER A 43 -0.55 4.58 1.56
N LEU A 44 -0.89 5.88 1.57
CA LEU A 44 -0.30 6.91 2.44
C LEU A 44 -1.15 7.21 3.67
N ASN A 45 -2.47 7.27 3.52
CA ASN A 45 -3.38 7.63 4.61
C ASN A 45 -3.85 6.36 5.33
N VAL A 46 -3.02 5.89 6.28
CA VAL A 46 -3.27 4.69 7.08
C VAL A 46 -3.64 5.05 8.51
N PRO A 47 -4.52 4.27 9.18
CA PRO A 47 -4.87 4.50 10.58
C PRO A 47 -3.71 4.19 11.54
N SER A 48 -3.76 4.76 12.74
CA SER A 48 -2.83 4.49 13.86
C SER A 48 -3.19 3.23 14.65
#